data_AF-A0A3S4II63-F1
#
_entry.id   AF-A0A3S4II63-F1
#
_cell.length_a   1.000
_cell.length_b   1.000
_cell.length_c   1.000
_cell.angle_alpha   90.00
_cell.angle_beta   90.00
_cell.angle_gamma   90.00
#
_symmetry.space_group_name_H-M   'P 1'
#
loop_
_entity.id
_entity.type
_entity.pdbx_description
1 polymer ?
#
loop_
_entity_poly.entity_id
_entity_poly.type
_entity_poly.pdbx_seq_one_letter_code
_entity_poly.pdbx_strand_id
1 'polypeptide(L)'
;MHAVKVKKGDTLQLKVTVKDASGNPIPEAPFVLTRGDGYDRRGEKYTAQDGDDLQGIVTPVVIDGESLAWTTTKMGSLTGPDGTRIISVTRPDTHGNPYRD
;
A
#
# COMPACT_ATOMS: atom_id res chain seq x y z
N MET A 1 -13.74 11.71 -4.00
CA MET A 1 -12.61 10.82 -3.62
C MET A 1 -11.40 11.68 -3.29
N HIS A 2 -10.79 11.53 -2.12
CA HIS A 2 -9.48 12.14 -1.82
C HIS A 2 -8.45 11.03 -1.97
N ALA A 3 -7.57 11.14 -2.96
CA ALA A 3 -6.51 10.18 -3.21
C ALA A 3 -5.18 10.83 -2.87
N VAL A 4 -4.35 10.15 -2.09
CA VAL A 4 -2.97 10.58 -1.85
C VAL A 4 -2.13 10.13 -3.06
N LYS A 5 -1.39 11.07 -3.67
CA LYS A 5 -0.58 10.82 -4.86
C LYS A 5 0.87 11.19 -4.57
N VAL A 6 1.76 10.22 -4.76
CA VAL A 6 3.23 10.41 -4.72
C VAL A 6 3.81 10.00 -6.08
N LYS A 7 5.06 10.36 -6.38
CA LYS A 7 5.69 9.94 -7.64
C LYS A 7 5.98 8.44 -7.60
N LYS A 8 6.16 7.83 -8.77
CA LYS A 8 6.63 6.44 -8.92
C LYS A 8 7.96 6.29 -8.16
N GLY A 9 8.10 5.23 -7.37
CA GLY A 9 9.29 4.97 -6.57
C GLY A 9 9.38 5.75 -5.25
N ASP A 10 8.59 6.82 -5.07
CA ASP A 10 8.55 7.54 -3.79
C ASP A 10 7.84 6.72 -2.72
N THR A 11 8.28 6.91 -1.48
CA THR A 11 7.66 6.31 -0.29
C THR A 11 6.65 7.27 0.33
N LEU A 12 5.43 6.77 0.53
CA LEU A 12 4.39 7.44 1.31
C LEU A 12 4.40 6.90 2.74
N GLN A 13 4.44 7.77 3.74
CA GLN A 13 4.19 7.37 5.12
C GLN A 13 2.69 7.47 5.44
N LEU A 14 2.12 6.36 5.91
CA LEU A 14 0.75 6.32 6.41
C LEU A 14 0.76 6.06 7.91
N LYS A 15 -0.10 6.76 8.65
CA LYS A 15 -0.32 6.49 10.07
C LYS A 15 -1.59 5.66 10.24
N VAL A 16 -1.44 4.45 10.75
CA VAL A 16 -2.52 3.59 11.24
C VAL A 16 -2.81 3.96 12.69
N THR A 17 -4.08 4.09 13.06
CA THR A 17 -4.51 4.29 14.45
C THR A 17 -5.69 3.39 14.71
N VAL A 18 -5.61 2.56 15.75
CA VAL A 18 -6.71 1.69 16.17
C VAL A 18 -7.35 2.28 17.41
N LYS A 19 -8.68 2.39 17.40
CA LYS A 19 -9.45 2.98 18.50
C LYS A 19 -10.58 2.04 18.94
N ASP A 20 -10.93 2.14 20.22
CA ASP A 20 -12.14 1.50 20.76
C ASP A 20 -13.42 2.22 20.27
N ALA A 21 -14.59 1.69 20.66
CA ALA A 21 -15.88 2.27 20.31
C ALA A 21 -16.11 3.67 20.89
N SER A 22 -15.35 4.06 21.91
CA SER A 22 -15.39 5.39 22.53
C SER A 22 -14.42 6.37 21.87
N GLY A 23 -13.58 5.91 20.93
CA GLY A 23 -12.60 6.72 20.21
C GLY A 23 -11.22 6.79 20.89
N ASN A 24 -10.97 6.02 21.94
CA ASN A 24 -9.67 5.97 22.62
C ASN A 24 -8.71 5.05 21.85
N PRO A 25 -7.43 5.43 21.69
CA PRO A 25 -6.45 4.56 21.04
C PRO A 25 -6.24 3.27 21.84
N ILE A 26 -6.10 2.15 21.14
CA ILE A 26 -5.82 0.84 21.76
C ILE A 26 -4.34 0.49 21.52
N PRO A 27 -3.50 0.43 22.58
CA PRO A 27 -2.11 0.00 22.48
C PRO A 27 -1.97 -1.43 21.98
N GLU A 28 -0.92 -1.72 21.21
CA GLU A 28 -0.57 -3.08 20.75
C GLU A 28 -1.72 -3.82 20.03
N ALA A 29 -2.69 -3.08 19.49
CA ALA A 29 -3.84 -3.64 18.81
C ALA A 29 -3.43 -4.30 17.48
N PRO A 30 -3.83 -5.56 17.22
CA PRO A 30 -3.55 -6.23 15.97
C PRO A 30 -4.40 -5.69 14.82
N PHE A 31 -3.80 -5.60 13.64
CA PHE A 31 -4.48 -5.27 12.39
C PHE A 31 -3.89 -6.06 11.23
N VAL A 32 -4.67 -6.19 10.15
CA VAL A 32 -4.24 -6.85 8.91
C VAL A 32 -4.36 -5.85 7.76
N LEU A 33 -3.29 -5.73 6.98
CA LEU A 33 -3.29 -5.04 5.71
C LEU A 33 -3.49 -6.04 4.57
N THR A 34 -4.33 -5.66 3.62
CA THR A 34 -4.45 -6.28 2.31
C THR A 34 -4.38 -5.17 1.27
N ARG A 35 -4.19 -5.55 0.01
CA ARG A 35 -4.29 -4.61 -1.12
C ARG A 35 -5.48 -4.95 -2.00
N GLY A 36 -6.04 -3.91 -2.62
CA GLY A 36 -7.00 -4.07 -3.71
C GLY A 36 -6.31 -4.33 -5.05
N ASP A 37 -7.16 -4.47 -6.07
CA ASP A 37 -6.76 -4.53 -7.48
C ASP A 37 -5.93 -3.31 -7.89
N GLY A 38 -4.99 -3.51 -8.81
CA GLY A 38 -4.26 -2.44 -9.46
C GLY A 38 -5.00 -1.95 -10.72
N TYR A 39 -5.06 -0.64 -10.92
CA TYR A 39 -5.63 -0.02 -12.11
C TYR A 39 -4.65 0.96 -12.75
N ASP A 40 -4.63 1.01 -14.08
CA ASP A 40 -3.91 2.05 -14.83
C ASP A 40 -4.74 3.34 -14.91
N ARG A 41 -4.24 4.37 -15.59
CA ARG A 41 -4.96 5.65 -15.70
C ARG A 41 -6.19 5.62 -16.62
N ARG A 42 -6.30 4.60 -17.46
CA ARG A 42 -7.49 4.36 -18.29
C ARG A 42 -8.56 3.59 -17.50
N GLY A 43 -8.24 3.16 -16.27
CA GLY A 43 -9.10 2.34 -15.44
C GLY A 43 -8.97 0.85 -15.76
N GLU A 44 -7.99 0.45 -16.57
CA GLU A 44 -7.76 -0.95 -16.91
C GLU A 44 -7.09 -1.65 -15.74
N LYS A 45 -7.68 -2.77 -15.33
CA LYS A 45 -7.14 -3.61 -14.26
C LYS A 45 -5.84 -4.25 -14.73
N TYR A 46 -4.83 -4.25 -13.87
CA TYR A 46 -3.65 -5.10 -14.05
C TYR A 46 -3.35 -5.87 -12.77
N THR A 47 -2.65 -6.97 -12.95
CA THR A 47 -2.14 -7.80 -11.85
C THR A 47 -0.72 -7.33 -11.51
N ALA A 48 -0.42 -7.18 -10.22
CA ALA A 48 0.95 -7.02 -9.76
C ALA A 48 1.54 -8.42 -9.53
N GLN A 49 2.82 -8.62 -9.87
CA GLN A 49 3.50 -9.92 -9.71
C GLN A 49 4.94 -9.70 -9.25
N ASP A 50 5.46 -10.65 -8.47
CA ASP A 50 6.88 -10.75 -8.14
C ASP A 50 7.59 -11.60 -9.24
N GLY A 51 8.62 -11.07 -9.91
CA GLY A 51 9.41 -11.83 -10.91
C GLY A 51 10.09 -10.98 -12.01
N ASP A 52 11.00 -11.61 -12.79
CA ASP A 52 11.81 -11.04 -13.89
C ASP A 52 11.15 -11.16 -15.27
N ASP A 53 9.81 -11.18 -15.32
CA ASP A 53 9.11 -11.31 -16.61
C ASP A 53 9.02 -9.93 -17.28
N LEU A 54 9.92 -9.69 -18.24
CA LEU A 54 10.21 -8.40 -18.88
C LEU A 54 9.10 -7.82 -19.78
N GLN A 55 7.84 -8.24 -19.62
CA GLN A 55 6.72 -7.73 -20.43
C GLN A 55 5.53 -7.31 -19.56
N GLY A 56 5.57 -6.08 -19.05
CA GLY A 56 4.39 -5.40 -18.50
C GLY A 56 4.13 -5.56 -17.01
N ILE A 57 5.13 -5.98 -16.22
CA ILE A 57 5.02 -6.09 -14.76
C ILE A 57 4.86 -4.70 -14.14
N VAL A 58 3.76 -4.51 -13.42
CA VAL A 58 3.65 -3.49 -12.39
C VAL A 58 4.19 -4.07 -11.09
N THR A 59 5.20 -3.44 -10.49
CA THR A 59 5.74 -3.93 -9.21
C THR A 59 4.68 -4.00 -8.13
N PRO A 60 4.83 -4.94 -7.18
CA PRO A 60 4.00 -5.01 -5.99
C PRO A 60 4.01 -3.69 -5.21
N VAL A 61 2.97 -3.50 -4.39
CA VAL A 61 3.01 -2.51 -3.33
C VAL A 61 3.89 -3.10 -2.23
N VAL A 62 4.83 -2.32 -1.74
CA VAL A 62 5.74 -2.72 -0.66
C VAL A 62 5.35 -1.93 0.58
N ILE A 63 5.11 -2.64 1.69
CA ILE A 63 4.83 -2.06 3.00
C ILE A 63 5.96 -2.44 3.93
N ASP A 64 6.69 -1.43 4.44
CA ASP A 64 7.85 -1.62 5.34
C ASP A 64 8.89 -2.64 4.82
N GLY A 65 9.04 -2.74 3.49
CA GLY A 65 9.96 -3.67 2.84
C GLY A 65 9.35 -5.03 2.46
N GLU A 66 8.13 -5.34 2.89
CA GLU A 66 7.44 -6.58 2.55
C GLU A 66 6.46 -6.40 1.38
N SER A 67 6.49 -7.36 0.43
CA SER A 67 5.69 -7.32 -0.79
C SER A 67 4.24 -7.75 -0.54
N LEU A 68 3.29 -6.89 -0.92
CA LEU A 68 1.91 -7.27 -1.21
C LEU A 68 1.74 -7.36 -2.72
N ALA A 69 2.15 -8.49 -3.30
CA ALA A 69 1.98 -8.76 -4.73
C ALA A 69 0.53 -9.09 -5.09
N TRP A 70 -0.11 -9.94 -4.29
CA TRP A 70 -1.43 -10.49 -4.59
C TRP A 70 -2.53 -9.84 -3.73
N THR A 71 -3.76 -9.78 -4.25
CA THR A 71 -4.93 -9.31 -3.48
C THR A 71 -5.30 -10.25 -2.34
N THR A 72 -4.80 -11.49 -2.38
CA THR A 72 -4.94 -12.50 -1.33
C THR A 72 -3.87 -12.39 -0.25
N THR A 73 -2.77 -11.66 -0.48
CA THR A 73 -1.72 -11.46 0.52
C THR A 73 -2.26 -10.68 1.72
N LYS A 74 -1.98 -11.19 2.93
CA LYS A 74 -2.36 -10.59 4.21
C LYS A 74 -1.09 -10.32 5.01
N MET A 75 -0.89 -9.07 5.42
CA MET A 75 0.21 -8.66 6.29
C MET A 75 -0.35 -8.28 7.65
N GLY A 76 0.00 -9.04 8.69
CA GLY A 76 -0.38 -8.76 10.07
C GLY A 76 0.60 -7.79 10.73
N SER A 77 0.10 -6.89 11.58
CA SER A 77 0.95 -6.04 12.40
C SER A 77 0.23 -5.58 13.67
N LEU A 78 0.97 -4.94 14.58
CA LEU A 78 0.48 -4.38 15.83
C LEU A 78 0.66 -2.86 15.82
N THR A 79 -0.24 -2.12 16.46
CA THR A 79 0.03 -0.72 16.80
C THR A 79 1.07 -0.61 17.93
N GLY A 80 1.67 0.57 18.09
CA GLY A 80 2.56 0.86 19.21
C GLY A 80 1.83 1.16 20.51
N PRO A 81 2.56 1.54 21.57
CA PRO A 81 1.99 1.87 22.88
C PRO A 81 0.99 3.04 22.87
N ASP A 82 1.05 3.92 21.88
CA ASP A 82 0.12 5.04 21.70
C ASP A 82 -1.11 4.67 20.84
N GLY A 83 -1.26 3.39 20.48
CA GLY A 83 -2.29 2.88 19.58
C GLY A 83 -2.13 3.33 18.13
N THR A 84 -0.93 3.78 17.75
CA THR A 84 -0.61 4.16 16.37
C THR A 84 0.57 3.36 15.80
N ARG A 85 0.64 3.24 14.46
CA ARG A 85 1.80 2.73 13.74
C ARG A 85 2.00 3.52 12.46
N ILE A 86 3.22 3.98 12.22
CA ILE A 86 3.60 4.53 10.91
C ILE A 86 4.06 3.37 10.04
N ILE A 87 3.53 3.30 8.82
CA ILE A 87 3.95 2.35 7.78
C ILE A 87 4.48 3.10 6.57
N SER A 88 5.51 2.54 5.95
CA SER A 88 6.12 3.06 4.72
C SER A 88 5.56 2.29 3.53
N VAL A 89 4.88 3.01 2.63
CA VAL A 89 4.24 2.46 1.44
C VAL A 89 5.01 2.91 0.22
N THR A 90 5.65 1.98 -0.47
CA THR A 90 6.38 2.26 -1.70
C THR A 90 5.78 1.49 -2.85
N ARG A 91 5.81 2.10 -4.03
CA ARG A 91 5.49 1.41 -5.27
C ARG A 91 6.59 1.63 -6.31
N PRO A 92 7.59 0.73 -6.37
CA PRO A 92 8.84 0.95 -7.11
C PRO A 92 8.62 1.21 -8.61
N ASP A 93 7.77 0.41 -9.24
CA ASP A 93 7.36 0.50 -10.64
C ASP A 93 5.85 0.39 -10.86
N THR A 94 5.28 1.35 -11.62
CA THR A 94 3.93 1.28 -12.15
C THR A 94 3.87 1.97 -13.51
N HIS A 95 2.81 1.68 -14.28
CA HIS A 95 2.42 2.49 -15.43
C HIS A 95 2.06 3.93 -14.98
N GLY A 96 3.09 4.78 -14.82
CA GLY A 96 3.06 6.22 -14.53
C GLY A 96 2.62 7.09 -15.73
N ASN A 97 2.27 8.36 -15.50
CA ASN A 97 1.51 9.22 -16.43
C ASN A 97 2.31 9.60 -17.69
N PRO A 98 1.74 9.61 -18.91
CA PRO A 98 2.17 10.59 -19.89
C PRO A 98 1.49 11.93 -19.53
N TYR A 99 2.22 12.84 -18.88
CA TYR A 99 1.89 14.26 -19.05
C TYR A 99 2.31 14.62 -20.47
N ARG A 100 1.37 15.06 -21.31
CA ARG A 100 1.69 16.04 -22.35
C ARG A 100 1.21 17.38 -21.83
N ASP A 101 2.11 18.35 -21.97
CA ASP A 101 1.98 19.74 -21.58
C ASP A 101 0.77 20.43 -22.24
#